data_AF-A0A7J6R3Y2-F1
#
_entry.id   AF-A0A7J6R3Y2-F1
#
_cell.length_a   1.000
_cell.length_b   1.000
_cell.length_c   1.000
_cell.angle_alpha   90.00
_cell.angle_beta   90.00
_cell.angle_gamma   90.00
#
_symmetry.space_group_name_H-M   'P 1'
#
loop_
_entity.id
_entity.type
_entity.pdbx_description
1 polymer ?
#
loop_
_entity_poly.entity_id
_entity_poly.type
_entity_poly.pdbx_seq_one_letter_code
_entity_poly.pdbx_strand_id
1 'polypeptide(L)'
;MVIRSSSRQGAEISVGTLGFDRGTPTTASLGTVLYFRDEQAEEERISALKAEDPIAWQDCYVSSLALRKACEAGLKEDVKEILAAAHSGDFVPSLVHSAFLDACVARLDGEIARLLVHHGGLLVKGIPGNENLVHRVCERATPEHFTKAKHMLQTLVVDLSMDINASCTLEERPDMFGHTALALAVQWRNPPLALELLALGADPNKGHR
;
A
#
# COMPACT_ATOMS: atom_id res chain seq x y z
N MET A 1 70.60 24.61 39.69
CA MET A 1 69.59 25.01 38.69
C MET A 1 68.28 24.29 39.05
N VAL A 2 67.24 25.07 39.40
CA VAL A 2 65.77 24.78 39.40
C VAL A 2 65.28 23.53 40.17
N ILE A 3 64.71 23.63 41.38
CA ILE A 3 63.31 23.92 41.79
C ILE A 3 62.26 22.85 41.35
N ARG A 4 61.44 22.47 42.33
CA ARG A 4 60.39 21.44 42.41
C ARG A 4 59.23 21.53 41.39
N SER A 5 58.55 20.38 41.27
CA SER A 5 57.09 20.15 41.30
C SER A 5 56.30 19.89 40.00
N SER A 6 55.41 18.88 40.12
CA SER A 6 54.06 18.76 39.57
C SER A 6 53.82 18.19 38.15
N SER A 7 53.06 17.10 38.15
CA SER A 7 51.83 16.84 37.36
C SER A 7 51.85 17.09 35.85
N ARG A 8 51.57 16.04 35.06
CA ARG A 8 50.41 16.00 34.15
C ARG A 8 50.30 14.65 33.43
N GLN A 9 49.05 14.17 33.39
CA GLN A 9 48.55 13.12 32.51
C GLN A 9 48.88 13.46 31.05
N GLY A 10 49.41 12.48 30.32
CA GLY A 10 49.50 12.47 28.86
C GLY A 10 48.71 11.27 28.34
N ALA A 11 47.66 11.57 27.60
CA ALA A 11 46.87 10.58 26.87
C ALA A 11 47.70 10.04 25.69
N GLU A 12 47.90 8.73 25.63
CA GLU A 12 48.42 8.06 24.43
C GLU A 12 47.25 7.65 23.54
N ILE A 13 47.21 8.27 22.36
CA ILE A 13 46.37 7.90 21.23
C ILE A 13 47.06 6.72 20.54
N SER A 14 46.40 5.58 20.46
CA SER A 14 46.80 4.48 19.56
C SER A 14 45.73 4.28 18.49
N VAL A 15 46.13 4.57 17.24
CA VAL A 15 45.37 4.36 16.01
C VAL A 15 45.80 3.02 15.39
N GLY A 16 44.84 2.22 14.93
CA GLY A 16 45.03 1.01 14.13
C GLY A 16 44.37 -0.21 14.78
N THR A 17 43.29 -0.78 14.25
CA THR A 17 43.25 -1.43 12.93
C THR A 17 41.81 -1.52 12.44
N LEU A 18 41.53 -1.00 11.24
CA LEU A 18 40.25 -1.16 10.53
C LEU A 18 40.10 -2.60 10.05
N GLY A 19 39.39 -3.42 10.82
CA GLY A 19 38.83 -4.68 10.36
C GLY A 19 37.57 -4.42 9.54
N PHE A 20 37.67 -4.55 8.22
CA PHE A 20 36.54 -4.61 7.31
C PHE A 20 35.79 -5.93 7.56
N ASP A 21 34.81 -5.92 8.45
CA ASP A 21 33.86 -7.02 8.57
C ASP A 21 32.76 -6.81 7.53
N ARG A 22 32.73 -7.71 6.53
CA ARG A 22 31.76 -7.70 5.44
C ARG A 22 30.41 -8.10 6.01
N GLY A 23 29.65 -7.10 6.44
CA GLY A 23 28.26 -7.25 6.83
C GLY A 23 27.48 -7.99 5.74
N THR A 24 26.95 -9.15 6.10
CA THR A 24 25.83 -9.78 5.42
C THR A 24 24.73 -8.73 5.18
N PRO A 25 24.05 -8.72 4.02
CA PRO A 25 22.98 -7.75 3.78
C PRO A 25 21.82 -8.10 4.71
N THR A 26 21.80 -7.46 5.87
CA THR A 26 20.63 -7.43 6.74
C THR A 26 19.56 -6.73 5.93
N THR A 27 18.54 -7.47 5.53
CA THR A 27 17.29 -6.94 4.99
C THR A 27 16.80 -5.86 5.93
N ALA A 28 17.08 -4.60 5.57
CA ALA A 28 16.55 -3.45 6.26
C ALA A 28 15.04 -3.60 6.23
N SER A 29 14.45 -3.70 7.42
CA SER A 29 13.00 -3.55 7.57
C SER A 29 12.65 -2.19 6.97
N LEU A 30 12.09 -2.18 5.77
CA LEU A 30 11.42 -1.03 5.21
C LEU A 30 10.34 -0.66 6.24
N GLY A 31 10.62 0.37 7.04
CA GLY A 31 9.70 0.86 8.05
C GLY A 31 8.37 1.22 7.39
N THR A 32 7.25 0.94 8.05
CA THR A 32 5.93 1.26 7.51
C THR A 32 5.78 2.78 7.45
N VAL A 33 5.98 3.36 6.26
CA VAL A 33 5.98 4.80 5.99
C VAL A 33 4.54 5.34 5.90
N LEU A 34 3.63 4.62 5.26
CA LEU A 34 2.24 5.08 5.05
C LEU A 34 1.28 4.65 6.16
N TYR A 35 1.77 4.30 7.36
CA TYR A 35 0.95 3.72 8.43
C TYR A 35 -0.32 4.56 8.69
N PHE A 36 -1.49 3.99 8.37
CA PHE A 36 -2.77 4.62 8.63
C PHE A 36 -3.22 4.26 10.05
N ARG A 37 -3.33 5.29 10.90
CA ARG A 37 -4.08 5.19 12.16
C ARG A 37 -5.57 5.07 11.87
N ASP A 38 -6.35 4.91 12.94
CA ASP A 38 -7.80 5.12 12.91
C ASP A 38 -8.16 6.39 12.11
N GLU A 39 -9.22 6.33 11.31
CA GLU A 39 -9.60 7.38 10.35
C GLU A 39 -9.76 8.73 11.04
N GLN A 40 -10.40 8.74 12.21
CA GLN A 40 -10.61 9.96 13.02
C GLN A 40 -9.29 10.56 13.51
N ALA A 41 -8.38 9.74 14.02
CA ALA A 41 -7.08 10.20 14.52
C ALA A 41 -6.23 10.85 13.40
N GLU A 42 -6.41 10.37 12.19
CA GLU A 42 -5.66 10.85 11.03
C GLU A 42 -6.29 12.11 10.42
N GLU A 43 -7.61 12.23 10.43
CA GLU A 43 -8.31 13.48 10.14
C GLU A 43 -7.94 14.58 11.13
N GLU A 44 -7.89 14.27 12.42
CA GLU A 44 -7.44 15.20 13.46
C GLU A 44 -5.99 15.65 13.23
N ARG A 45 -5.08 14.71 12.92
CA ARG A 45 -3.68 15.02 12.58
C ARG A 45 -3.59 15.99 11.40
N ILE A 46 -4.34 15.72 10.33
CA ILE A 46 -4.34 16.57 9.12
C ILE A 46 -4.95 17.94 9.41
N SER A 47 -6.02 18.00 10.19
CA SER A 47 -6.66 19.25 10.60
C SER A 47 -5.71 20.11 11.42
N ALA A 48 -5.01 19.50 12.40
CA ALA A 48 -3.98 20.17 13.19
C ALA A 48 -2.81 20.65 12.31
N LEU A 49 -2.30 19.80 11.42
CA LEU A 49 -1.20 20.15 10.52
C LEU A 49 -1.55 21.34 9.63
N LYS A 50 -2.77 21.39 9.08
CA LYS A 50 -3.27 22.53 8.29
C LYS A 50 -3.32 23.84 9.08
N ALA A 51 -3.63 23.78 10.36
CA ALA A 51 -3.77 24.95 11.21
C ALA A 51 -2.42 25.45 11.77
N GLU A 52 -1.54 24.52 12.15
CA GLU A 52 -0.28 24.80 12.84
C GLU A 52 0.87 25.06 11.87
N ASP A 53 0.97 24.29 10.78
CA ASP A 53 2.03 24.41 9.78
C ASP A 53 1.50 24.22 8.34
N PRO A 54 0.98 25.28 7.72
CA PRO A 54 0.47 25.24 6.36
C PRO A 54 1.53 24.83 5.31
N ILE A 55 2.81 25.04 5.58
CA ILE A 55 3.89 24.70 4.65
C ILE A 55 4.13 23.18 4.70
N ALA A 56 4.25 22.61 5.90
CA ALA A 56 4.36 21.17 6.06
C ALA A 56 3.12 20.43 5.51
N TRP A 57 1.92 20.99 5.69
CA TRP A 57 0.71 20.48 5.03
C TRP A 57 0.84 20.49 3.50
N GLN A 58 1.31 21.60 2.92
CA GLN A 58 1.47 21.72 1.47
C GLN A 58 2.49 20.69 0.94
N ASP A 59 3.61 20.49 1.63
CA ASP A 59 4.63 19.52 1.25
C ASP A 59 4.11 18.08 1.33
N CYS A 60 3.36 17.76 2.38
CA CYS A 60 2.66 16.48 2.53
C CYS A 60 1.67 16.23 1.39
N TYR A 61 0.88 17.26 1.04
CA TYR A 61 -0.09 17.19 -0.05
C TYR A 61 0.59 17.00 -1.42
N VAL A 62 1.67 17.74 -1.69
CA VAL A 62 2.44 17.64 -2.94
C VAL A 62 3.09 16.28 -3.08
N SER A 63 3.71 15.75 -2.01
CA SER A 63 4.31 14.40 -2.00
C SER A 63 3.26 13.32 -2.27
N SER A 64 2.08 13.45 -1.66
CA SER A 64 0.94 12.56 -1.89
C SER A 64 0.41 12.61 -3.33
N LEU A 65 0.35 13.81 -3.91
CA LEU A 65 -0.08 13.99 -5.28
C LEU A 65 0.95 13.42 -6.26
N ALA A 66 2.25 13.58 -5.98
CA ALA A 66 3.32 12.99 -6.77
C ALA A 66 3.24 11.46 -6.76
N LEU A 67 3.05 10.85 -5.58
CA LEU A 67 2.85 9.42 -5.44
C LEU A 67 1.64 8.93 -6.25
N ARG A 68 0.50 9.61 -6.13
CA ARG A 68 -0.71 9.26 -6.89
C ARG A 68 -0.49 9.34 -8.39
N LYS A 69 0.13 10.42 -8.89
CA LYS A 69 0.43 10.58 -10.33
C LYS A 69 1.39 9.51 -10.83
N ALA A 70 2.40 9.16 -10.05
CA ALA A 70 3.32 8.07 -10.38
C ALA A 70 2.57 6.72 -10.47
N CYS A 71 1.64 6.46 -9.54
CA CYS A 71 0.77 5.28 -9.57
C CYS A 71 -0.16 5.28 -10.79
N GLU A 72 -0.81 6.42 -11.09
CA GLU A 72 -1.70 6.61 -12.25
C GLU A 72 -0.96 6.36 -13.58
N ALA A 73 0.24 6.91 -13.72
CA ALA A 73 1.10 6.70 -14.88
C ALA A 73 1.71 5.28 -14.92
N GLY A 74 1.80 4.60 -13.78
CA GLY A 74 2.41 3.29 -13.63
C GLY A 74 3.94 3.30 -13.61
N LEU A 75 4.52 4.39 -13.13
CA LEU A 75 5.96 4.59 -13.04
C LEU A 75 6.46 3.92 -11.76
N LYS A 76 6.77 2.62 -11.86
CA LYS A 76 7.10 1.78 -10.70
C LYS A 76 8.35 2.23 -9.96
N GLU A 77 9.37 2.66 -10.69
CA GLU A 77 10.63 3.13 -10.10
C GLU A 77 10.40 4.46 -9.36
N ASP A 78 9.66 5.41 -9.96
CA ASP A 78 9.27 6.65 -9.29
C ASP A 78 8.47 6.37 -8.01
N VAL A 79 7.53 5.41 -8.04
CA VAL A 79 6.79 4.99 -6.83
C VAL A 79 7.75 4.47 -5.76
N LYS A 80 8.73 3.62 -6.12
CA LYS A 80 9.73 3.10 -5.17
C LYS A 80 10.60 4.23 -4.59
N GLU A 81 11.06 5.15 -5.43
CA GLU A 81 11.88 6.28 -5.01
C GLU A 81 11.13 7.20 -4.05
N ILE A 82 9.88 7.54 -4.37
CA ILE A 82 9.02 8.37 -3.51
C ILE A 82 8.79 7.67 -2.16
N LEU A 83 8.48 6.36 -2.17
CA LEU A 83 8.25 5.60 -0.94
C LEU A 83 9.53 5.39 -0.13
N ALA A 84 10.70 5.30 -0.77
CA ALA A 84 11.99 5.15 -0.10
C ALA A 84 12.48 6.44 0.56
N ALA A 85 12.12 7.60 0.00
CA ALA A 85 12.49 8.91 0.54
C ALA A 85 11.56 9.41 1.65
N ALA A 86 10.40 8.76 1.82
CA ALA A 86 9.34 9.26 2.69
C ALA A 86 9.43 8.74 4.13
N HIS A 87 8.88 9.54 5.04
CA HIS A 87 8.78 9.31 6.47
C HIS A 87 7.32 9.20 6.91
N SER A 88 7.11 8.67 8.11
CA SER A 88 5.77 8.55 8.69
C SER A 88 5.10 9.90 8.81
N GLY A 89 3.93 10.05 8.18
CA GLY A 89 3.16 11.30 8.17
C GLY A 89 3.39 12.20 6.96
N ASP A 90 4.32 11.85 6.06
CA ASP A 90 4.61 12.60 4.82
C ASP A 90 3.48 12.52 3.79
N PHE A 91 2.48 11.66 4.02
CA PHE A 91 1.39 11.44 3.10
C PHE A 91 0.00 11.69 3.69
N VAL A 92 -0.91 12.06 2.79
CA VAL A 92 -2.34 12.22 3.02
C VAL A 92 -3.04 10.90 2.68
N PRO A 93 -3.69 10.23 3.63
CA PRO A 93 -4.28 8.91 3.44
C PRO A 93 -5.29 8.81 2.32
N SER A 94 -6.17 9.80 2.17
CA SER A 94 -7.18 9.79 1.11
C SER A 94 -6.55 9.76 -0.28
N LEU A 95 -5.39 10.41 -0.47
CA LEU A 95 -4.66 10.39 -1.74
C LEU A 95 -3.91 9.08 -1.95
N VAL A 96 -3.33 8.50 -0.90
CA VAL A 96 -2.67 7.19 -0.98
C VAL A 96 -3.69 6.09 -1.24
N HIS A 97 -4.86 6.13 -0.59
CA HIS A 97 -5.96 5.21 -0.85
C HIS A 97 -6.47 5.34 -2.28
N SER A 98 -6.66 6.57 -2.78
CA SER A 98 -6.99 6.80 -4.19
C SER A 98 -5.93 6.20 -5.13
N ALA A 99 -4.63 6.39 -4.83
CA ALA A 99 -3.54 5.82 -5.63
C ALA A 99 -3.57 4.28 -5.62
N PHE A 100 -3.89 3.68 -4.48
CA PHE A 100 -4.06 2.23 -4.34
C PHE A 100 -5.26 1.71 -5.16
N LEU A 101 -6.40 2.40 -5.12
CA LEU A 101 -7.55 2.05 -5.94
C LEU A 101 -7.27 2.20 -7.43
N ASP A 102 -6.54 3.25 -7.83
CA ASP A 102 -6.10 3.46 -9.22
C ASP A 102 -5.19 2.32 -9.70
N ALA A 103 -4.22 1.91 -8.86
CA ALA A 103 -3.36 0.77 -9.15
C ALA A 103 -4.16 -0.54 -9.28
N CYS A 104 -5.13 -0.77 -8.39
CA CYS A 104 -5.91 -2.00 -8.35
C CYS A 104 -6.93 -2.10 -9.47
N VAL A 105 -7.74 -1.05 -9.69
CA VAL A 105 -8.93 -1.10 -10.56
C VAL A 105 -8.67 -0.49 -11.93
N ALA A 106 -8.03 0.68 -11.99
CA ALA A 106 -7.82 1.36 -13.27
C ALA A 106 -6.70 0.69 -14.08
N ARG A 107 -5.64 0.26 -13.40
CA ARG A 107 -4.43 -0.30 -14.04
C ARG A 107 -4.29 -1.80 -13.99
N LEU A 108 -4.91 -2.44 -12.99
CA LEU A 108 -4.71 -3.85 -12.68
C LEU A 108 -3.20 -4.16 -12.46
N ASP A 109 -2.47 -3.26 -11.80
CA ASP A 109 -1.02 -3.38 -11.55
C ASP A 109 -0.74 -3.89 -10.13
N GLY A 110 -0.59 -5.21 -10.01
CA GLY A 110 -0.41 -5.88 -8.71
C GLY A 110 0.92 -5.53 -8.05
N GLU A 111 1.93 -5.08 -8.81
CA GLU A 111 3.22 -4.71 -8.22
C GLU A 111 3.14 -3.38 -7.48
N ILE A 112 2.51 -2.38 -8.08
CA ILE A 112 2.27 -1.08 -7.42
C ILE A 112 1.36 -1.28 -6.20
N ALA A 113 0.31 -2.09 -6.33
CA ALA A 113 -0.55 -2.43 -5.20
C ALA A 113 0.25 -3.06 -4.03
N ARG A 114 1.15 -4.02 -4.32
CA ARG A 114 2.04 -4.61 -3.31
C ARG A 114 2.98 -3.59 -2.68
N LEU A 115 3.58 -2.70 -3.48
CA LEU A 115 4.48 -1.66 -2.97
C LEU A 115 3.74 -0.75 -1.99
N LEU A 116 2.54 -0.30 -2.34
CA LEU A 116 1.73 0.56 -1.48
C LEU A 116 1.33 -0.14 -0.18
N VAL A 117 0.96 -1.43 -0.22
CA VAL A 117 0.63 -2.16 1.01
C VAL A 117 1.87 -2.43 1.84
N HIS A 118 2.99 -2.84 1.23
CA HIS A 118 4.23 -3.16 1.94
C HIS A 118 4.82 -1.94 2.66
N HIS A 119 4.86 -0.79 1.98
CA HIS A 119 5.36 0.45 2.56
C HIS A 119 4.34 1.16 3.43
N GLY A 120 3.07 0.77 3.38
CA GLY A 120 1.99 1.56 3.94
C GLY A 120 1.17 0.94 5.03
N GLY A 121 1.19 -0.38 5.20
CA GLY A 121 0.25 -1.03 6.10
C GLY A 121 -1.18 -0.58 5.81
N LEU A 122 -1.52 -0.41 4.52
CA LEU A 122 -2.88 -0.13 4.09
C LEU A 122 -3.72 -1.26 4.66
N LEU A 123 -4.48 -0.99 5.72
CA LEU A 123 -5.36 -1.96 6.32
C LEU A 123 -6.47 -2.20 5.30
N VAL A 124 -6.23 -3.16 4.41
CA VAL A 124 -7.17 -3.57 3.38
C VAL A 124 -8.52 -3.94 4.01
N LYS A 125 -8.50 -4.33 5.29
CA LYS A 125 -9.66 -4.55 6.14
C LYS A 125 -10.01 -3.28 6.92
N GLY A 126 -11.19 -2.71 6.65
CA GLY A 126 -11.77 -1.61 7.43
C GLY A 126 -11.78 -0.25 6.73
N ILE A 127 -11.10 -0.09 5.59
CA ILE A 127 -11.25 1.12 4.77
C ILE A 127 -12.50 0.97 3.89
N PRO A 128 -13.46 1.90 3.95
CA PRO A 128 -14.64 1.90 3.10
C PRO A 128 -14.28 1.77 1.62
N GLY A 129 -15.00 0.95 0.87
CA GLY A 129 -14.74 0.70 -0.56
C GLY A 129 -13.69 -0.36 -0.87
N ASN A 130 -12.85 -0.80 0.08
CA ASN A 130 -11.92 -1.91 -0.14
C ASN A 130 -12.64 -3.27 -0.14
N GLU A 131 -13.75 -3.39 0.59
CA GLU A 131 -14.55 -4.63 0.68
C GLU A 131 -15.00 -5.13 -0.70
N ASN A 132 -15.19 -4.20 -1.64
CA ASN A 132 -15.64 -4.48 -3.00
C ASN A 132 -14.52 -4.42 -4.05
N LEU A 133 -13.26 -4.38 -3.64
CA LEU A 133 -12.13 -4.27 -4.58
C LEU A 133 -12.06 -5.47 -5.52
N VAL A 134 -12.30 -6.68 -5.01
CA VAL A 134 -12.37 -7.92 -5.80
C VAL A 134 -13.46 -7.81 -6.87
N HIS A 135 -14.65 -7.30 -6.51
CA HIS A 135 -15.74 -7.05 -7.45
C HIS A 135 -15.34 -6.05 -8.53
N ARG A 136 -14.74 -4.92 -8.15
CA ARG A 136 -14.29 -3.87 -9.11
C ARG A 136 -13.21 -4.39 -10.07
N VAL A 137 -12.33 -5.27 -9.62
CA VAL A 137 -11.33 -5.92 -10.48
C VAL A 137 -12.01 -6.87 -11.47
N CYS A 138 -12.97 -7.69 -11.02
CA CYS A 138 -13.76 -8.55 -11.89
C CYS A 138 -14.56 -7.74 -12.93
N GLU A 139 -15.06 -6.57 -12.54
CA GLU A 139 -15.75 -5.66 -13.46
C GLU A 139 -14.84 -5.03 -14.51
N ARG A 140 -13.53 -4.96 -14.26
CA ARG A 140 -12.58 -4.45 -15.24
C ARG A 140 -11.97 -5.56 -16.10
N ALA A 141 -12.17 -6.82 -15.73
CA ALA A 141 -11.60 -7.97 -16.39
C ALA A 141 -12.29 -8.24 -17.74
N THR A 142 -11.86 -7.50 -18.77
CA THR A 142 -12.14 -7.81 -20.17
C THR A 142 -11.18 -8.89 -20.69
N PRO A 143 -11.50 -9.59 -21.80
CA PRO A 143 -10.59 -10.59 -22.38
C PRO A 143 -9.18 -10.04 -22.65
N GLU A 144 -9.06 -8.77 -23.06
CA GLU A 144 -7.79 -8.09 -23.35
C GLU A 144 -6.92 -7.87 -22.10
N HIS A 145 -7.55 -7.72 -20.94
CA HIS A 145 -6.87 -7.44 -19.67
C HIS A 145 -6.91 -8.62 -18.71
N PHE A 146 -7.36 -9.79 -19.15
CA PHE A 146 -7.58 -10.96 -18.30
C PHE A 146 -6.31 -11.35 -17.51
N THR A 147 -5.15 -11.38 -18.15
CA THR A 147 -3.88 -11.71 -17.48
C THR A 147 -3.56 -10.74 -16.35
N LYS A 148 -3.80 -9.43 -16.54
CA LYS A 148 -3.58 -8.43 -15.49
C LYS A 148 -4.60 -8.58 -14.37
N ALA A 149 -5.88 -8.78 -14.70
CA ALA A 149 -6.93 -9.00 -13.72
C ALA A 149 -6.67 -10.25 -12.88
N LYS A 150 -6.23 -11.34 -13.50
CA LYS A 150 -5.82 -12.57 -12.81
C LYS A 150 -4.69 -12.31 -11.81
N HIS A 151 -3.61 -11.65 -12.23
CA HIS A 151 -2.51 -11.33 -11.30
C HIS A 151 -2.94 -10.38 -10.19
N MET A 152 -3.85 -9.43 -10.48
CA MET A 152 -4.43 -8.58 -9.46
C MET A 152 -5.26 -9.39 -8.46
N LEU A 153 -6.13 -10.28 -8.91
CA LEU A 153 -6.93 -11.15 -8.03
C LEU A 153 -6.06 -12.02 -7.13
N GLN A 154 -4.98 -12.59 -7.67
CA GLN A 154 -3.99 -13.31 -6.87
C GLN A 154 -3.36 -12.40 -5.82
N THR A 155 -2.99 -11.18 -6.21
CA THR A 155 -2.43 -10.18 -5.29
C THR A 155 -3.43 -9.87 -4.17
N LEU A 156 -4.68 -9.56 -4.51
CA LEU A 156 -5.70 -9.18 -3.52
C LEU A 156 -6.07 -10.35 -2.59
N VAL A 157 -6.30 -11.55 -3.13
CA VAL A 157 -6.82 -12.68 -2.34
C VAL A 157 -5.69 -13.41 -1.61
N VAL A 158 -4.55 -13.64 -2.27
CA VAL A 158 -3.44 -14.41 -1.71
C VAL A 158 -2.49 -13.50 -0.93
N ASP A 159 -1.94 -12.46 -1.58
CA ASP A 159 -0.92 -11.62 -0.95
C ASP A 159 -1.54 -10.70 0.12
N LEU A 160 -2.74 -10.16 -0.13
CA LEU A 160 -3.42 -9.22 0.75
C LEU A 160 -4.51 -9.85 1.62
N SER A 161 -4.75 -11.15 1.49
CA SER A 161 -5.72 -11.91 2.31
C SER A 161 -7.13 -11.31 2.33
N MET A 162 -7.58 -10.77 1.18
CA MET A 162 -8.96 -10.28 1.01
C MET A 162 -9.95 -11.44 0.90
N ASP A 163 -11.15 -11.26 1.46
CA ASP A 163 -12.21 -12.26 1.33
C ASP A 163 -12.78 -12.24 -0.09
N ILE A 164 -12.41 -13.24 -0.89
CA ILE A 164 -12.95 -13.46 -2.24
C ILE A 164 -14.47 -13.68 -2.25
N ASN A 165 -15.01 -14.12 -1.11
CA ASN A 165 -16.41 -14.44 -0.94
C ASN A 165 -17.20 -13.31 -0.26
N ALA A 166 -16.62 -12.14 -0.08
CA ALA A 166 -17.38 -10.96 0.30
C ALA A 166 -18.47 -10.71 -0.76
N SER A 167 -19.63 -10.23 -0.32
CA SER A 167 -20.74 -9.85 -1.19
C SER A 167 -20.85 -8.32 -1.24
N CYS A 168 -21.20 -7.76 -2.40
CA CYS A 168 -21.51 -6.33 -2.51
C CYS A 168 -22.62 -5.94 -1.52
N THR A 169 -22.34 -4.92 -0.70
CA THR A 169 -23.28 -4.34 0.26
C THR A 169 -24.21 -3.32 -0.42
N LEU A 170 -25.43 -3.18 0.13
CA LEU A 170 -26.51 -2.31 -0.37
C LEU A 170 -26.09 -0.84 -0.50
N GLU A 171 -25.21 -0.39 0.40
CA GLU A 171 -24.81 1.01 0.54
C GLU A 171 -23.92 1.48 -0.60
N GLU A 172 -23.12 0.59 -1.19
CA GLU A 172 -22.20 0.98 -2.26
C GLU A 172 -22.80 0.80 -3.66
N ARG A 173 -23.63 -0.23 -3.88
CA ARG A 173 -24.22 -0.55 -5.19
C ARG A 173 -25.62 -1.19 -5.07
N PRO A 174 -26.69 -0.38 -5.11
CA PRO A 174 -28.05 -0.89 -4.95
C PRO A 174 -28.50 -1.79 -6.12
N ASP A 175 -27.86 -1.67 -7.29
CA ASP A 175 -28.09 -2.51 -8.47
C ASP A 175 -27.35 -3.86 -8.43
N MET A 176 -26.39 -4.02 -7.51
CA MET A 176 -25.53 -5.20 -7.41
C MET A 176 -25.59 -5.86 -6.02
N PHE A 177 -26.64 -5.57 -5.26
CA PHE A 177 -26.79 -6.08 -3.91
C PHE A 177 -26.70 -7.62 -3.86
N GLY A 178 -25.92 -8.14 -2.91
CA GLY A 178 -25.83 -9.57 -2.65
C GLY A 178 -25.09 -10.37 -3.73
N HIS A 179 -24.57 -9.73 -4.78
CA HIS A 179 -23.73 -10.40 -5.76
C HIS A 179 -22.32 -10.61 -5.22
N THR A 180 -21.78 -11.81 -5.42
CA THR A 180 -20.38 -12.13 -5.21
C THR A 180 -19.57 -11.90 -6.48
N ALA A 181 -18.25 -11.77 -6.37
CA ALA A 181 -17.36 -11.62 -7.51
C ALA A 181 -17.54 -12.74 -8.55
N LEU A 182 -17.82 -13.97 -8.09
CA LEU A 182 -18.13 -15.11 -8.95
C LEU A 182 -19.47 -14.92 -9.69
N ALA A 183 -20.50 -14.44 -9.02
CA ALA A 183 -21.78 -14.14 -9.66
C ALA A 183 -21.63 -13.10 -10.78
N LEU A 184 -20.77 -12.08 -10.59
CA LEU A 184 -20.46 -11.09 -11.62
C LEU A 184 -19.76 -11.70 -12.83
N ALA A 185 -18.74 -12.53 -12.59
CA ALA A 185 -18.03 -13.21 -13.68
C ALA A 185 -18.97 -14.05 -14.55
N VAL A 186 -19.95 -14.74 -13.92
CA VAL A 186 -20.97 -15.53 -14.62
C VAL A 186 -21.96 -14.63 -15.36
N GLN A 187 -22.50 -13.60 -14.71
CA GLN A 187 -23.45 -12.65 -15.32
C GLN A 187 -22.87 -12.02 -16.59
N TRP A 188 -21.58 -11.72 -16.58
CA TRP A 188 -20.87 -11.08 -17.68
C TRP A 188 -20.32 -12.07 -18.71
N ARG A 189 -20.61 -13.36 -18.54
CA ARG A 189 -20.20 -14.44 -19.45
C ARG A 189 -18.68 -14.44 -19.66
N ASN A 190 -17.93 -14.38 -18.56
CA ASN A 190 -16.46 -14.50 -18.56
C ASN A 190 -16.02 -15.83 -17.89
N PRO A 191 -16.08 -16.98 -18.60
CA PRO A 191 -15.70 -18.28 -18.04
C PRO A 191 -14.25 -18.34 -17.53
N PRO A 192 -13.23 -17.76 -18.21
CA PRO A 192 -11.86 -17.75 -17.67
C PRO A 192 -11.77 -17.10 -16.29
N LEU A 193 -12.48 -16.00 -16.07
CA LEU A 193 -12.52 -15.32 -14.78
C LEU A 193 -13.25 -16.13 -13.73
N ALA A 194 -14.40 -16.74 -14.07
CA ALA A 194 -15.14 -17.60 -13.15
C ALA A 194 -14.29 -18.80 -12.68
N LEU A 195 -13.54 -19.43 -13.60
CA LEU A 195 -12.63 -20.53 -13.26
C LEU A 195 -11.49 -20.09 -12.34
N GLU A 196 -10.91 -18.91 -12.58
CA GLU A 196 -9.86 -18.37 -11.70
C GLU A 196 -10.41 -18.08 -10.30
N LEU A 197 -11.61 -17.48 -10.20
CA LEU A 197 -12.25 -17.22 -8.91
C LEU A 197 -12.52 -18.51 -8.14
N LEU A 198 -13.01 -19.56 -8.81
CA LEU A 198 -13.18 -20.89 -8.20
C LEU A 198 -11.84 -21.49 -7.74
N ALA A 199 -10.78 -21.35 -8.54
CA ALA A 199 -9.44 -21.80 -8.17
C ALA A 199 -8.87 -21.06 -6.95
N LEU A 200 -9.26 -19.80 -6.77
CA LEU A 200 -8.93 -18.98 -5.61
C LEU A 200 -9.85 -19.22 -4.39
N GLY A 201 -10.79 -20.16 -4.47
CA GLY A 201 -11.67 -20.55 -3.36
C GLY A 201 -12.98 -19.79 -3.28
N ALA A 202 -13.45 -19.20 -4.37
CA ALA A 202 -14.80 -18.66 -4.43
C ALA A 202 -15.84 -19.79 -4.25
N ASP A 203 -16.82 -19.59 -3.37
CA ASP A 203 -17.90 -20.54 -3.11
C ASP A 203 -19.04 -20.31 -4.11
N PRO A 204 -19.33 -21.28 -5.01
CA PRO A 204 -20.42 -21.16 -5.97
C PRO A 204 -21.81 -21.10 -5.33
N ASN A 205 -21.95 -21.49 -4.07
CA ASN A 205 -23.21 -21.41 -3.32
C ASN A 205 -23.34 -20.09 -2.54
N LYS A 206 -22.30 -19.25 -2.56
CA LYS A 206 -22.31 -17.94 -1.91
C LYS A 206 -22.78 -16.91 -2.94
N GLY A 207 -24.06 -16.55 -2.81
CA GLY A 207 -24.81 -15.66 -3.70
C GLY A 207 -26.26 -15.57 -3.22
N HIS A 208 -26.99 -14.55 -3.66
CA HIS A 208 -28.28 -14.13 -3.11
C HIS A 208 -29.22 -15.26 -2.64
N ARG A 209 -29.44 -15.32 -1.31
CA ARG A 209 -30.73 -15.68 -0.70
C ARG A 209 -31.59 -14.43 -0.60
#